data_AF-A0A3S0ZK73-F1
#
_entry.id   AF-A0A3S0ZK73-F1
#
_cell.length_a   1.000
_cell.length_b   1.000
_cell.length_c   1.000
_cell.angle_alpha   90.00
_cell.angle_beta   90.00
_cell.angle_gamma   90.00
#
_symmetry.space_group_name_H-M   'P 1'
#
loop_
_entity.id
_entity.type
_entity.pdbx_description
1 polymer ?
#
loop_
_entity_poly.entity_id
_entity_poly.type
_entity_poly.pdbx_seq_one_letter_code
_entity_poly.pdbx_strand_id
1 'polypeptide(L)'
;SVAMQASFRGLDGGYGWVITLGSFISFMVEGAFERGEGIMYPYFLQRFQASNQLTTLPCAMASTLRFLFSPLASMVCNRYSIRASVMFGGIVFTLGVFLSQFADSILVLLFTYGVLTGYGRAFFSGPSLVVIGLYFRRRQGLASGLALSGVGFGSFLLVPLIDYLLKTYGFQGAFLVLSGVAANMLVVAMLYRPLSTNNRYLAVGAKRKGGAAQRAGSGSNTSLVRDKAFMFYCITTFFFTGNFKVVLVFLPTLVQSKGFTLQDAALMLSLTGLIDVAARIGFGFLLDVELVGRYRMVMFNCVLLCMSVTAAVMPLMETFPRLFAALVLYALCASLYLTSRTVVLMDLIGEQQLSNAFGILMFCQGFGTLLSPPLAGLLLDLYGNIRYGYFLA
;
A
#
# COMPACT_ATOMS: atom_id res chain seq x y z
N SER A 1 3.03 -27.91 30.81
CA SER A 1 4.37 -27.85 31.41
C SER A 1 4.78 -26.39 31.53
N VAL A 2 5.53 -26.03 32.58
CA VAL A 2 5.97 -24.66 32.92
C VAL A 2 6.63 -23.92 31.75
N ALA A 3 7.24 -24.63 30.79
CA ALA A 3 7.77 -24.08 29.54
C ALA A 3 6.70 -23.44 28.61
N MET A 4 5.46 -23.96 28.62
CA MET A 4 4.35 -23.41 27.83
C MET A 4 3.83 -22.11 28.45
N GLN A 5 3.74 -22.02 29.78
CA GLN A 5 3.39 -20.79 30.50
C GLN A 5 4.50 -19.72 30.44
N ALA A 6 5.78 -20.12 30.43
CA ALA A 6 6.90 -19.21 30.19
C ALA A 6 6.90 -18.64 28.77
N SER A 7 6.44 -19.39 27.76
CA SER A 7 6.34 -18.90 26.38
C SER A 7 5.31 -17.79 26.18
N PHE A 8 4.27 -17.76 27.03
CA PHE A 8 3.26 -16.69 27.02
C PHE A 8 3.74 -15.38 27.66
N ARG A 9 4.80 -15.41 28.50
CA ARG A 9 5.34 -14.19 29.13
C ARG A 9 6.00 -13.21 28.15
N GLY A 10 6.22 -13.61 26.89
CA GLY A 10 6.80 -12.74 25.84
C GLY A 10 5.81 -12.24 24.78
N LEU A 11 4.55 -12.68 24.82
CA LEU A 11 3.49 -12.19 23.93
C LEU A 11 2.86 -10.92 24.53
N ASP A 12 2.49 -9.95 23.69
CA ASP A 12 1.91 -8.67 24.10
C ASP A 12 2.85 -7.69 24.87
N GLY A 13 4.16 -7.76 24.62
CA GLY A 13 5.13 -6.81 25.19
C GLY A 13 6.58 -7.07 24.79
N GLY A 14 7.52 -6.40 25.48
CA GLY A 14 8.97 -6.61 25.31
C GLY A 14 9.45 -6.40 23.87
N TYR A 15 10.12 -7.41 23.31
CA TYR A 15 10.65 -7.37 21.94
C TYR A 15 9.56 -7.23 20.86
N GLY A 16 8.29 -7.52 21.18
CA GLY A 16 7.18 -7.24 20.28
C GLY A 16 7.12 -5.76 19.86
N TRP A 17 7.46 -4.83 20.75
CA TRP A 17 7.50 -3.40 20.39
C TRP A 17 8.65 -3.03 19.45
N VAL A 18 9.77 -3.75 19.52
CA VAL A 18 10.88 -3.63 18.55
C VAL A 18 10.43 -4.11 17.18
N ILE A 19 9.67 -5.22 17.12
CA ILE A 19 9.04 -5.70 15.88
C ILE A 19 8.08 -4.65 15.32
N THR A 20 7.20 -4.08 16.15
CA THR A 20 6.28 -3.01 15.75
C THR A 20 7.04 -1.81 15.17
N LEU A 21 8.14 -1.39 15.81
CA LEU A 21 9.00 -0.32 15.29
C LEU A 21 9.62 -0.68 13.93
N GLY A 22 10.12 -1.91 13.77
CA GLY A 22 10.63 -2.39 12.48
C GLY A 22 9.55 -2.35 11.40
N SER A 23 8.34 -2.81 11.70
CA SER A 23 7.19 -2.75 10.78
C SER A 23 6.75 -1.33 10.48
N PHE A 24 6.78 -0.42 11.47
CA PHE A 24 6.55 1.00 11.24
C PHE A 24 7.54 1.58 10.22
N ILE A 25 8.84 1.31 10.36
CA ILE A 25 9.86 1.76 9.41
C ILE A 25 9.64 1.14 8.03
N SER A 26 9.29 -0.15 7.96
CA SER A 26 8.96 -0.82 6.70
C SER A 26 7.80 -0.13 5.96
N PHE A 27 6.71 0.15 6.68
CA PHE A 27 5.56 0.85 6.12
C PHE A 27 5.83 2.33 5.83
N MET A 28 6.72 2.97 6.58
CA MET A 28 7.19 4.33 6.33
C MET A 28 7.91 4.43 4.99
N VAL A 29 8.85 3.51 4.72
CA VAL A 29 9.53 3.47 3.42
C VAL A 29 8.55 3.10 2.31
N GLU A 30 7.65 2.14 2.53
CA GLU A 30 6.61 1.81 1.53
C GLU A 30 5.73 3.02 1.17
N GLY A 31 5.19 3.71 2.17
CA GLY A 31 4.28 4.84 1.98
C GLY A 31 4.96 6.07 1.37
N ALA A 32 6.25 6.26 1.65
CA ALA A 32 7.06 7.29 1.03
C ALA A 32 7.19 7.09 -0.48
N PHE A 33 7.59 5.89 -0.92
CA PHE A 33 7.72 5.59 -2.33
C PHE A 33 6.34 5.57 -3.01
N GLU A 34 5.32 4.99 -2.38
CA GLU A 34 3.97 4.92 -2.95
C GLU A 34 3.34 6.29 -3.19
N ARG A 35 3.40 7.20 -2.21
CA ARG A 35 2.86 8.56 -2.37
C ARG A 35 3.82 9.49 -3.11
N GLY A 36 5.13 9.20 -3.07
CA GLY A 36 6.16 9.89 -3.82
C GLY A 36 6.07 9.67 -5.33
N GLU A 37 5.38 8.62 -5.80
CA GLU A 37 5.12 8.36 -7.22
C GLU A 37 4.56 9.60 -7.95
N GLY A 38 3.68 10.37 -7.31
CA GLY A 38 3.13 11.59 -7.89
C GLY A 38 4.15 12.72 -8.03
N ILE A 39 5.09 12.85 -7.10
CA ILE A 39 6.17 13.84 -7.18
C ILE A 39 7.23 13.41 -8.18
N MET A 40 7.55 12.11 -8.28
CA MET A 40 8.53 11.60 -9.24
C MET A 40 8.02 11.70 -10.70
N TYR A 41 6.71 11.58 -10.91
CA TYR A 41 6.11 11.55 -12.24
C TYR A 41 6.47 12.78 -13.12
N PRO A 42 6.32 14.05 -12.68
CA PRO A 42 6.75 15.20 -13.48
C PRO A 42 8.25 15.19 -13.82
N TYR A 43 9.12 14.69 -12.92
CA TYR A 43 10.55 14.56 -13.21
C TYR A 43 10.86 13.46 -14.22
N PHE A 44 10.10 12.35 -14.20
CA PHE A 44 10.23 11.31 -15.22
C PHE A 44 9.81 11.86 -16.59
N LEU A 45 8.69 12.60 -16.63
CA LEU A 45 8.20 13.23 -17.85
C LEU A 45 9.25 14.19 -18.42
N GLN A 46 9.81 15.05 -17.57
CA GLN A 46 10.83 16.02 -17.98
C GLN A 46 12.12 15.34 -18.47
N ARG A 47 12.56 14.25 -17.82
CA ARG A 47 13.82 13.58 -18.19
C ARG A 47 13.69 12.73 -19.46
N PHE A 48 12.63 11.92 -19.57
CA PHE A 48 12.51 10.96 -20.66
C PHE A 48 11.75 11.50 -21.87
N GLN A 49 11.03 12.63 -21.73
CA GLN A 49 10.26 13.27 -22.81
C GLN A 49 9.34 12.27 -23.55
N ALA A 50 8.86 11.26 -22.83
CA ALA A 50 7.93 10.26 -23.32
C ALA A 50 6.49 10.74 -23.13
N SER A 51 5.52 10.03 -23.72
CA SER A 51 4.10 10.32 -23.50
C SER A 51 3.72 10.17 -22.02
N ASN A 52 2.67 10.87 -21.58
CA ASN A 52 2.18 10.77 -20.21
C ASN A 52 1.75 9.33 -19.90
N GLN A 53 1.13 8.64 -20.86
CA GLN A 53 0.80 7.22 -20.76
C GLN A 53 2.04 6.36 -20.41
N LEU A 54 3.13 6.47 -21.19
CA LEU A 54 4.34 5.66 -20.97
C LEU A 54 5.06 6.03 -19.67
N THR A 55 5.03 7.30 -19.30
CA THR A 55 5.72 7.83 -18.11
C THR A 55 5.11 7.32 -16.80
N THR A 56 3.82 6.97 -16.79
CA THR A 56 3.16 6.39 -15.60
C THR A 56 3.46 4.90 -15.38
N LEU A 57 3.88 4.17 -16.43
CA LEU A 57 4.05 2.72 -16.39
C LEU A 57 5.04 2.23 -15.31
N PRO A 58 6.21 2.84 -15.08
CA PRO A 58 7.13 2.37 -14.04
C PRO A 58 6.50 2.33 -12.65
N CYS A 59 5.81 3.40 -12.23
CA CYS A 59 5.12 3.47 -10.94
C CYS A 59 3.94 2.50 -10.86
N ALA A 60 3.13 2.44 -11.93
CA ALA A 60 1.99 1.54 -12.04
C ALA A 60 2.43 0.07 -11.94
N MET A 61 3.52 -0.31 -12.62
CA MET A 61 4.11 -1.65 -12.58
C MET A 61 4.64 -2.00 -11.19
N ALA A 62 5.35 -1.09 -10.52
CA ALA A 62 5.83 -1.30 -9.15
C ALA A 62 4.68 -1.61 -8.19
N SER A 63 3.61 -0.82 -8.26
CA SER A 63 2.42 -1.04 -7.44
C SER A 63 1.68 -2.34 -7.78
N THR A 64 1.59 -2.67 -9.06
CA THR A 64 0.94 -3.90 -9.55
C THR A 64 1.66 -5.13 -9.04
N LEU A 65 2.98 -5.20 -9.23
CA LEU A 65 3.76 -6.36 -8.83
C LEU A 65 3.80 -6.52 -7.30
N ARG A 66 3.77 -5.43 -6.55
CA ARG A 66 3.61 -5.48 -5.08
C ARG A 66 2.37 -6.28 -4.68
N PHE A 67 1.25 -6.06 -5.34
CA PHE A 67 -0.01 -6.75 -5.04
C PHE A 67 -0.03 -8.19 -5.58
N LEU A 68 0.36 -8.40 -6.84
CA LEU A 68 0.34 -9.72 -7.47
C LEU A 68 1.25 -10.72 -6.76
N PHE A 69 2.40 -10.28 -6.26
CA PHE A 69 3.39 -11.15 -5.62
C PHE A 69 3.29 -11.21 -4.10
N SER A 70 2.35 -10.49 -3.48
CA SER A 70 2.10 -10.55 -2.03
C SER A 70 1.75 -11.98 -1.53
N PRO A 71 0.92 -12.78 -2.24
CA PRO A 71 0.70 -14.19 -1.87
C PRO A 71 1.97 -15.05 -1.96
N LEU A 72 2.85 -14.80 -2.94
CA LEU A 72 4.13 -15.51 -3.07
C LEU A 72 5.06 -15.21 -1.90
N ALA A 73 5.14 -13.94 -1.50
CA ALA A 73 5.89 -13.53 -0.31
C ALA A 73 5.39 -14.24 0.97
N SER A 74 4.07 -14.41 1.10
CA SER A 74 3.47 -15.18 2.19
C SER A 74 3.89 -16.65 2.18
N MET A 75 3.95 -17.29 1.01
CA MET A 75 4.44 -18.67 0.88
C MET A 75 5.90 -18.82 1.32
N VAL A 76 6.77 -17.86 0.96
CA VAL A 76 8.18 -17.86 1.37
C VAL A 76 8.32 -17.70 2.89
N CYS A 77 7.50 -16.85 3.51
CA CYS A 77 7.45 -16.71 4.97
C CYS A 77 7.09 -18.01 5.68
N ASN A 78 6.13 -18.76 5.12
CA ASN A 78 5.66 -20.03 5.69
C ASN A 78 6.70 -21.15 5.52
N ARG A 79 7.45 -21.16 4.41
CA ARG A 79 8.43 -22.22 4.11
C ARG A 79 9.80 -21.99 4.74
N TYR A 80 10.27 -20.74 4.76
CA TYR A 80 11.62 -20.39 5.18
C TYR A 80 11.60 -19.57 6.48
N SER A 81 11.34 -18.28 6.38
CA SER A 81 11.26 -17.36 7.51
C SER A 81 10.78 -15.99 7.03
N ILE A 82 10.06 -15.26 7.90
CA ILE A 82 9.71 -13.86 7.68
C ILE A 82 10.98 -13.02 7.45
N ARG A 83 12.02 -13.22 8.28
CA ARG A 83 13.28 -12.48 8.16
C ARG A 83 13.93 -12.65 6.79
N ALA A 84 13.96 -13.88 6.28
CA ALA A 84 14.56 -14.17 4.97
C ALA A 84 13.76 -13.50 3.84
N SER A 85 12.42 -13.51 3.93
CA SER A 85 11.54 -12.85 2.96
C SER A 85 11.79 -11.34 2.91
N VAL A 86 11.81 -10.68 4.08
CA VAL A 86 12.05 -9.23 4.19
C VAL A 86 13.47 -8.86 3.76
N MET A 87 14.47 -9.67 4.10
CA MET A 87 15.84 -9.46 3.66
C MET A 87 15.95 -9.51 2.13
N PHE A 88 15.40 -10.54 1.51
CA PHE A 88 15.36 -10.67 0.05
C PHE A 88 14.63 -9.48 -0.60
N GLY A 89 13.44 -9.15 -0.09
CA GLY A 89 12.66 -8.00 -0.56
C GLY A 89 13.42 -6.68 -0.44
N GLY A 90 14.10 -6.45 0.69
CA GLY A 90 14.91 -5.26 0.92
C GLY A 90 16.11 -5.15 -0.02
N ILE A 91 16.82 -6.25 -0.31
CA ILE A 91 17.93 -6.28 -1.28
C ILE A 91 17.41 -5.93 -2.67
N VAL A 92 16.36 -6.61 -3.14
CA VAL A 92 15.80 -6.41 -4.48
C VAL A 92 15.22 -4.99 -4.63
N PHE A 93 14.56 -4.48 -3.60
CA PHE A 93 14.04 -3.11 -3.57
C PHE A 93 15.17 -2.08 -3.67
N THR A 94 16.22 -2.24 -2.85
CA THR A 94 17.39 -1.34 -2.85
C THR A 94 18.11 -1.36 -4.19
N LEU A 95 18.34 -2.54 -4.77
CA LEU A 95 18.94 -2.69 -6.09
C LEU A 95 18.08 -2.04 -7.17
N GLY A 96 16.75 -2.21 -7.12
CA GLY A 96 15.84 -1.57 -8.07
C GLY A 96 15.93 -0.03 -8.05
N VAL A 97 15.91 0.55 -6.84
CA VAL A 97 16.06 2.01 -6.67
C VAL A 97 17.47 2.47 -7.09
N PHE A 98 18.51 1.76 -6.69
CA PHE A 98 19.90 2.08 -7.05
C PHE A 98 20.13 2.03 -8.55
N LEU A 99 19.71 0.95 -9.23
CA LEU A 99 19.89 0.79 -10.68
C LEU A 99 19.09 1.82 -11.49
N SER A 100 18.01 2.35 -10.92
CA SER A 100 17.19 3.37 -11.58
C SER A 100 17.94 4.67 -11.84
N GLN A 101 19.03 4.96 -11.10
CA GLN A 101 19.87 6.13 -11.36
C GLN A 101 20.52 6.08 -12.76
N PHE A 102 20.78 4.88 -13.29
CA PHE A 102 21.40 4.66 -14.60
C PHE A 102 20.36 4.51 -15.73
N ALA A 103 19.09 4.83 -15.45
CA ALA A 103 18.06 4.73 -16.47
C ALA A 103 18.21 5.86 -17.51
N ASP A 104 18.58 5.47 -18.72
CA ASP A 104 18.65 6.35 -19.90
C ASP A 104 17.41 6.23 -20.81
N SER A 105 16.52 5.28 -20.52
CA SER A 105 15.23 5.15 -21.21
C SER A 105 14.10 4.77 -20.25
N ILE A 106 12.86 5.05 -20.67
CA ILE A 106 11.66 4.69 -19.90
C ILE A 106 11.56 3.17 -19.70
N LEU A 107 12.06 2.36 -20.64
CA LEU A 107 12.04 0.90 -20.54
C LEU A 107 13.02 0.39 -19.49
N VAL A 108 14.21 0.99 -19.40
CA VAL A 108 15.16 0.68 -18.33
C VAL A 108 14.54 1.06 -16.98
N LEU A 109 13.90 2.22 -16.88
CA LEU A 109 13.21 2.63 -15.65
C LEU A 109 12.03 1.71 -15.30
N LEU A 110 11.25 1.26 -16.29
CA LEU A 110 10.16 0.30 -16.10
C LEU A 110 10.70 -1.01 -15.52
N PHE A 111 11.86 -1.47 -15.96
CA PHE A 111 12.48 -2.67 -15.42
C PHE A 111 13.09 -2.43 -14.03
N THR A 112 13.93 -1.40 -13.86
CA THR A 112 14.64 -1.15 -12.60
C THR A 112 13.68 -0.65 -11.52
N TYR A 113 12.94 0.43 -11.77
CA TYR A 113 12.01 0.99 -10.81
C TYR A 113 10.71 0.19 -10.77
N GLY A 114 10.11 -0.11 -11.93
CA GLY A 114 8.84 -0.84 -11.95
C GLY A 114 8.97 -2.28 -11.45
N VAL A 115 9.75 -3.10 -12.15
CA VAL A 115 9.81 -4.55 -11.85
C VAL A 115 10.52 -4.84 -10.55
N LEU A 116 11.78 -4.41 -10.39
CA LEU A 116 12.56 -4.78 -9.21
C LEU A 116 11.97 -4.18 -7.92
N THR A 117 11.57 -2.91 -7.92
CA THR A 117 11.02 -2.33 -6.68
C THR A 117 9.66 -2.93 -6.32
N GLY A 118 8.83 -3.26 -7.32
CA GLY A 118 7.55 -3.93 -7.09
C GLY A 118 7.71 -5.32 -6.46
N TYR A 119 8.65 -6.12 -6.98
CA TYR A 119 9.02 -7.40 -6.36
C TYR A 119 9.56 -7.20 -4.94
N GLY A 120 10.51 -6.27 -4.75
CA GLY A 120 11.08 -6.00 -3.44
C GLY A 120 10.01 -5.65 -2.40
N ARG A 121 9.09 -4.74 -2.76
CA ARG A 121 7.95 -4.33 -1.93
C ARG A 121 7.01 -5.50 -1.60
N ALA A 122 6.69 -6.37 -2.55
CA ALA A 122 5.86 -7.55 -2.28
C ALA A 122 6.43 -8.41 -1.13
N PHE A 123 7.75 -8.57 -1.09
CA PHE A 123 8.45 -9.46 -0.17
C PHE A 123 8.74 -8.87 1.21
N PHE A 124 8.62 -7.55 1.40
CA PHE A 124 8.70 -6.97 2.75
C PHE A 124 7.36 -6.50 3.30
N SER A 125 6.46 -5.93 2.49
CA SER A 125 5.23 -5.28 2.99
C SER A 125 4.30 -6.24 3.73
N GLY A 126 3.96 -7.37 3.09
CA GLY A 126 3.11 -8.39 3.72
C GLY A 126 3.74 -9.01 4.97
N PRO A 127 4.99 -9.52 4.88
CA PRO A 127 5.67 -10.12 6.03
C PRO A 127 5.85 -9.19 7.23
N SER A 128 6.09 -7.88 6.99
CA SER A 128 6.14 -6.84 8.03
C SER A 128 4.81 -6.68 8.78
N LEU A 129 3.67 -6.97 8.16
CA LEU A 129 2.38 -7.03 8.87
C LEU A 129 2.22 -8.34 9.65
N VAL A 130 2.55 -9.46 9.01
CA VAL A 130 2.35 -10.82 9.57
C VAL A 130 3.11 -11.01 10.87
N VAL A 131 4.34 -10.50 10.97
CA VAL A 131 5.19 -10.66 12.17
C VAL A 131 4.56 -10.07 13.42
N ILE A 132 3.75 -9.01 13.30
CA ILE A 132 3.05 -8.38 14.43
C ILE A 132 2.06 -9.36 15.05
N GLY A 133 1.29 -10.07 14.21
CA GLY A 133 0.33 -11.07 14.66
C GLY A 133 0.96 -12.30 15.31
N LEU A 134 2.28 -12.48 15.19
CA LEU A 134 3.03 -13.52 15.90
C LEU A 134 3.45 -13.10 17.30
N TYR A 135 3.63 -11.79 17.54
CA TYR A 135 4.11 -11.24 18.81
C TYR A 135 2.98 -10.69 19.70
N PHE A 136 1.85 -10.31 19.11
CA PHE A 136 0.72 -9.74 19.83
C PHE A 136 -0.55 -10.58 19.65
N ARG A 137 -1.30 -10.74 20.73
CA ARG A 137 -2.62 -11.39 20.76
C ARG A 137 -3.68 -10.44 21.30
N ARG A 138 -3.46 -9.90 22.50
CA ARG A 138 -4.37 -8.93 23.13
C ARG A 138 -4.20 -7.51 22.57
N ARG A 139 -2.96 -7.10 22.27
CA ARG A 139 -2.65 -5.74 21.77
C ARG A 139 -2.37 -5.73 20.27
N GLN A 140 -2.83 -6.75 19.53
CA GLN A 140 -2.56 -6.90 18.11
C GLN A 140 -3.10 -5.71 17.30
N GLY A 141 -4.32 -5.24 17.61
CA GLY A 141 -4.92 -4.07 16.94
C GLY A 141 -4.07 -2.81 17.11
N LEU A 142 -3.68 -2.50 18.35
CA LEU A 142 -2.79 -1.36 18.66
C LEU A 142 -1.43 -1.48 17.95
N ALA A 143 -0.79 -2.64 18.01
CA ALA A 143 0.50 -2.86 17.37
C ALA A 143 0.42 -2.76 15.83
N SER A 144 -0.65 -3.28 15.23
CA SER A 144 -0.86 -3.23 13.78
C SER A 144 -1.18 -1.81 13.34
N GLY A 145 -1.99 -1.08 14.10
CA GLY A 145 -2.29 0.34 13.87
C GLY A 145 -1.04 1.22 13.96
N LEU A 146 -0.21 1.01 14.98
CA LEU A 146 1.07 1.72 15.13
C LEU A 146 2.07 1.38 14.03
N ALA A 147 2.09 0.16 13.50
CA ALA A 147 2.94 -0.16 12.36
C ALA A 147 2.42 0.49 11.07
N LEU A 148 1.12 0.37 10.79
CA LEU A 148 0.50 0.88 9.57
C LEU A 148 0.46 2.40 9.49
N SER A 149 0.49 3.12 10.63
CA SER A 149 0.65 4.58 10.64
C SER A 149 1.97 5.03 10.00
N GLY A 150 2.96 4.13 9.91
CA GLY A 150 4.20 4.34 9.17
C GLY A 150 3.94 4.84 7.76
N VAL A 151 2.94 4.30 7.05
CA VAL A 151 2.62 4.72 5.68
C VAL A 151 2.36 6.23 5.58
N GLY A 152 1.53 6.77 6.47
CA GLY A 152 1.22 8.20 6.49
C GLY A 152 2.39 9.06 6.98
N PHE A 153 3.15 8.57 7.97
CA PHE A 153 4.36 9.25 8.43
C PHE A 153 5.45 9.33 7.36
N GLY A 154 5.61 8.27 6.57
CA GLY A 154 6.51 8.24 5.41
C GLY A 154 6.11 9.23 4.35
N SER A 155 4.81 9.39 4.10
CA SER A 155 4.33 10.43 3.19
C SER A 155 4.55 11.84 3.74
N PHE A 156 4.39 12.05 5.04
CA PHE A 156 4.65 13.33 5.67
C PHE A 156 6.12 13.75 5.58
N LEU A 157 7.04 12.84 5.96
CA LEU A 157 8.46 13.16 6.10
C LEU A 157 9.23 12.99 4.78
N LEU A 158 9.03 11.87 4.10
CA LEU A 158 9.91 11.46 3.01
C LEU A 158 9.44 11.94 1.63
N VAL A 159 8.17 12.32 1.43
CA VAL A 159 7.72 12.88 0.13
C VAL A 159 8.29 14.28 -0.12
N PRO A 160 8.27 15.23 0.85
CA PRO A 160 8.98 16.49 0.71
C PRO A 160 10.50 16.29 0.55
N LEU A 161 11.07 15.27 1.21
CA LEU A 161 12.47 14.92 1.04
C LEU A 161 12.76 14.44 -0.39
N ILE A 162 11.89 13.63 -1.00
CA ILE A 162 12.03 13.19 -2.40
C ILE A 162 12.04 14.41 -3.34
N ASP A 163 11.10 15.36 -3.17
CA ASP A 163 11.07 16.61 -3.94
C ASP A 163 12.37 17.41 -3.77
N TYR A 164 12.81 17.61 -2.52
CA TYR A 164 14.05 18.32 -2.21
C TYR A 164 15.27 17.67 -2.84
N LEU A 165 15.38 16.35 -2.78
CA LEU A 165 16.50 15.59 -3.36
C LEU A 165 16.50 15.70 -4.89
N LEU A 166 15.33 15.57 -5.54
CA LEU A 166 15.20 15.71 -7.00
C LEU A 166 15.55 17.12 -7.47
N LYS A 167 15.23 18.16 -6.69
CA LYS A 167 15.61 19.55 -7.00
C LYS A 167 17.10 19.84 -6.83
N THR A 168 17.70 19.34 -5.75
CA THR A 168 19.07 19.71 -5.36
C THR A 168 20.12 18.86 -6.05
N TYR A 169 19.88 17.54 -6.15
CA TYR A 169 20.85 16.56 -6.65
C TYR A 169 20.47 16.00 -8.03
N GLY A 170 19.35 16.45 -8.59
CA GLY A 170 18.81 15.93 -9.84
C GLY A 170 18.37 14.46 -9.71
N PHE A 171 18.06 13.85 -10.86
CA PHE A 171 17.56 12.48 -10.93
C PHE A 171 18.55 11.46 -10.36
N GLN A 172 19.80 11.47 -10.85
CA GLN A 172 20.80 10.45 -10.47
C GLN A 172 21.14 10.52 -8.98
N GLY A 173 21.44 11.72 -8.46
CA GLY A 173 21.78 11.90 -7.06
C GLY A 173 20.60 11.62 -6.12
N ALA A 174 19.37 11.97 -6.52
CA ALA A 174 18.18 11.62 -5.73
C ALA A 174 17.98 10.11 -5.62
N PHE A 175 18.05 9.36 -6.73
CA PHE A 175 17.91 7.91 -6.71
C PHE A 175 19.03 7.21 -5.94
N LEU A 176 20.25 7.75 -5.96
CA LEU A 176 21.35 7.27 -5.13
C LEU A 176 21.03 7.42 -3.64
N VAL A 177 20.61 8.60 -3.19
CA VAL A 177 20.25 8.84 -1.77
C VAL A 177 19.02 8.01 -1.36
N LEU A 178 18.01 7.94 -2.23
CA LEU A 178 16.81 7.12 -2.00
C LEU A 178 17.13 5.63 -1.91
N SER A 179 18.15 5.14 -2.61
CA SER A 179 18.62 3.76 -2.44
C SER A 179 19.23 3.52 -1.06
N GLY A 180 19.88 4.53 -0.46
CA GLY A 180 20.31 4.49 0.95
C GLY A 180 19.12 4.41 1.92
N VAL A 181 18.05 5.17 1.65
CA VAL A 181 16.79 5.06 2.42
C VAL A 181 16.21 3.66 2.27
N ALA A 182 16.16 3.11 1.05
CA ALA A 182 15.70 1.75 0.76
C ALA A 182 16.54 0.66 1.47
N ALA A 183 17.85 0.84 1.58
CA ALA A 183 18.77 -0.10 2.23
C ALA A 183 18.46 -0.30 3.73
N ASN A 184 17.77 0.64 4.38
CA ASN A 184 17.30 0.48 5.76
C ASN A 184 16.32 -0.71 5.92
N MET A 185 15.72 -1.22 4.84
CA MET A 185 14.94 -2.45 4.88
C MET A 185 15.77 -3.66 5.33
N LEU A 186 17.09 -3.66 5.11
CA LEU A 186 17.98 -4.71 5.61
C LEU A 186 18.12 -4.66 7.14
N VAL A 187 18.20 -3.46 7.70
CA VAL A 187 18.21 -3.25 9.16
C VAL A 187 16.88 -3.70 9.76
N VAL A 188 15.76 -3.34 9.12
CA VAL A 188 14.42 -3.80 9.53
C VAL A 188 14.33 -5.32 9.50
N ALA A 189 14.84 -5.97 8.44
CA ALA A 189 14.86 -7.43 8.36
C ALA A 189 15.63 -8.04 9.55
N MET A 190 16.76 -7.44 9.95
CA MET A 190 17.54 -7.92 11.09
C MET A 190 16.81 -7.79 12.44
N LEU A 191 15.92 -6.80 12.59
CA LEU A 191 15.06 -6.66 13.77
C LEU A 191 14.00 -7.77 13.86
N TYR A 192 13.63 -8.41 12.74
CA TYR A 192 12.65 -9.49 12.72
C TYR A 192 13.26 -10.80 13.22
N ARG A 193 13.34 -10.92 14.55
CA ARG A 193 13.82 -12.12 15.21
C ARG A 193 12.83 -13.28 14.99
N PRO A 194 13.26 -14.41 14.41
CA PRO A 194 12.42 -15.60 14.37
C PRO A 194 12.26 -16.12 15.79
N LEU A 195 11.02 -16.16 16.30
CA LEU A 195 10.72 -16.86 17.57
C LEU A 195 11.09 -18.33 17.38
N SER A 196 11.88 -18.96 18.27
CA SER A 196 12.24 -20.38 18.16
C SER A 196 11.01 -21.31 18.25
N THR A 197 9.93 -20.81 18.84
CA THR A 197 8.58 -21.36 18.81
C THR A 197 7.88 -21.23 17.45
N ASN A 198 8.36 -20.41 16.49
CA ASN A 198 7.74 -20.23 15.16
C ASN A 198 7.58 -21.53 14.40
N ASN A 199 8.57 -22.41 14.37
CA ASN A 199 8.41 -23.68 13.64
C ASN A 199 7.31 -24.54 14.26
N ARG A 200 7.07 -24.42 15.57
CA ARG A 200 5.94 -25.10 16.24
C ARG A 200 4.63 -24.31 16.17
N TYR A 201 4.58 -22.98 16.15
CA TYR A 201 3.32 -22.22 16.01
C TYR A 201 2.87 -22.04 14.56
N LEU A 202 3.79 -21.93 13.59
CA LEU A 202 3.50 -22.09 12.17
C LEU A 202 3.13 -23.54 11.88
N ALA A 203 3.81 -24.56 12.45
CA ALA A 203 3.38 -25.96 12.25
C ALA A 203 2.12 -26.34 13.04
N VAL A 204 1.85 -25.80 14.23
CA VAL A 204 0.62 -26.03 15.00
C VAL A 204 -0.51 -25.19 14.42
N GLY A 205 -0.28 -23.96 13.99
CA GLY A 205 -1.24 -23.14 13.23
C GLY A 205 -1.56 -23.74 11.87
N ALA A 206 -0.56 -24.28 11.16
CA ALA A 206 -0.74 -25.03 9.92
C ALA A 206 -1.25 -26.47 10.13
N LYS A 207 -1.10 -27.09 11.30
CA LYS A 207 -1.77 -28.37 11.66
C LYS A 207 -3.18 -28.17 12.19
N ARG A 208 -3.49 -27.04 12.85
CA ARG A 208 -4.86 -26.67 13.24
C ARG A 208 -5.65 -26.23 12.02
N LYS A 209 -5.06 -25.40 11.15
CA LYS A 209 -5.58 -25.10 9.81
C LYS A 209 -5.49 -26.33 8.89
N GLY A 210 -4.49 -27.19 9.00
CA GLY A 210 -4.40 -28.41 8.20
C GLY A 210 -5.47 -29.43 8.57
N GLY A 211 -5.62 -29.77 9.85
CA GLY A 211 -6.64 -30.72 10.31
C GLY A 211 -8.08 -30.20 10.22
N ALA A 212 -8.30 -28.89 10.37
CA ALA A 212 -9.62 -28.27 10.25
C ALA A 212 -9.93 -27.76 8.84
N ALA A 213 -9.00 -27.15 8.09
CA ALA A 213 -9.24 -26.72 6.69
C ALA A 213 -9.21 -27.89 5.69
N GLN A 214 -8.51 -28.99 5.98
CA GLN A 214 -8.60 -30.22 5.18
C GLN A 214 -9.89 -31.00 5.46
N ARG A 215 -10.60 -30.71 6.58
CA ARG A 215 -11.91 -31.31 6.92
C ARG A 215 -13.11 -30.35 6.75
N ALA A 216 -12.92 -29.04 6.67
CA ALA A 216 -13.99 -28.04 6.63
C ALA A 216 -13.89 -27.03 5.48
N GLY A 217 -13.00 -27.22 4.49
CA GLY A 217 -12.79 -26.19 3.48
C GLY A 217 -12.14 -26.65 2.19
N SER A 218 -12.60 -27.76 1.61
CA SER A 218 -12.53 -27.96 0.15
C SER A 218 -13.51 -27.02 -0.57
N GLY A 219 -13.58 -25.75 -0.16
CA GLY A 219 -14.08 -24.69 -1.00
C GLY A 219 -12.97 -24.41 -2.00
N SER A 220 -13.02 -25.07 -3.15
CA SER A 220 -12.10 -24.79 -4.25
C SER A 220 -12.05 -23.27 -4.47
N ASN A 221 -10.90 -22.69 -4.86
CA ASN A 221 -10.88 -21.27 -5.28
C ASN A 221 -11.97 -20.96 -6.33
N THR A 222 -12.41 -21.98 -7.07
CA THR A 222 -13.56 -21.93 -7.97
C THR A 222 -14.89 -21.56 -7.31
N SER A 223 -15.15 -21.93 -6.05
CA SER A 223 -16.37 -21.54 -5.33
C SER A 223 -16.37 -20.05 -4.99
N LEU A 224 -15.22 -19.50 -4.60
CA LEU A 224 -15.07 -18.06 -4.34
C LEU A 224 -15.32 -17.25 -5.62
N VAL A 225 -14.68 -17.62 -6.74
CA VAL A 225 -14.85 -16.90 -8.01
C VAL A 225 -16.27 -17.02 -8.57
N ARG A 226 -17.05 -18.01 -8.14
CA ARG A 226 -18.47 -18.14 -8.49
C ARG A 226 -19.41 -17.38 -7.55
N ASP A 227 -18.94 -16.95 -6.39
CA ASP A 227 -19.73 -16.14 -5.47
C ASP A 227 -19.91 -14.72 -6.05
N LYS A 228 -21.17 -14.38 -6.36
CA LYS A 228 -21.49 -13.12 -7.02
C LYS A 228 -21.19 -11.90 -6.15
N ALA A 229 -21.39 -12.00 -4.84
CA ALA A 229 -21.17 -10.88 -3.94
C ALA A 229 -19.67 -10.61 -3.76
N PHE A 230 -18.87 -11.67 -3.64
CA PHE A 230 -17.42 -11.55 -3.59
C PHE A 230 -16.82 -11.02 -4.91
N MET A 231 -17.32 -11.48 -6.07
CA MET A 231 -16.86 -10.97 -7.35
C MET A 231 -17.22 -9.49 -7.52
N PHE A 232 -18.42 -9.06 -7.10
CA PHE A 232 -18.78 -7.65 -7.08
C PHE A 232 -17.82 -6.84 -6.19
N TYR A 233 -17.48 -7.37 -5.01
CA TYR A 233 -16.50 -6.75 -4.11
C TYR A 233 -15.08 -6.65 -4.70
N CYS A 234 -14.67 -7.65 -5.50
CA CYS A 234 -13.41 -7.60 -6.24
C CYS A 234 -13.42 -6.52 -7.33
N ILE A 235 -14.55 -6.37 -8.03
CA ILE A 235 -14.74 -5.34 -9.06
C ILE A 235 -14.71 -3.94 -8.42
N THR A 236 -15.39 -3.71 -7.30
CA THR A 236 -15.34 -2.41 -6.61
C THR A 236 -13.94 -2.08 -6.12
N THR A 237 -13.18 -3.07 -5.65
CA THR A 237 -11.78 -2.90 -5.23
C THR A 237 -10.85 -2.57 -6.41
N PHE A 238 -11.08 -3.18 -7.57
CA PHE A 238 -10.36 -2.84 -8.81
C PHE A 238 -10.56 -1.36 -9.16
N PHE A 239 -11.80 -0.88 -9.19
CA PHE A 239 -12.11 0.52 -9.51
C PHE A 239 -11.63 1.50 -8.45
N PHE A 240 -11.83 1.19 -7.16
CA PHE A 240 -11.29 2.00 -6.05
C PHE A 240 -9.79 2.21 -6.20
N THR A 241 -9.06 1.13 -6.47
CA THR A 241 -7.60 1.19 -6.56
C THR A 241 -7.17 2.00 -7.77
N GLY A 242 -7.91 1.85 -8.87
CA GLY A 242 -7.73 2.65 -10.06
C GLY A 242 -7.88 4.15 -9.77
N ASN A 243 -8.99 4.54 -9.14
CA ASN A 243 -9.29 5.92 -8.73
C ASN A 243 -8.20 6.45 -7.78
N PHE A 244 -7.86 5.70 -6.74
CA PHE A 244 -6.84 6.04 -5.75
C PHE A 244 -5.49 6.36 -6.39
N LYS A 245 -5.06 5.56 -7.37
CA LYS A 245 -3.78 5.78 -8.05
C LYS A 245 -3.82 6.98 -8.99
N VAL A 246 -4.88 7.18 -9.76
CA VAL A 246 -4.97 8.35 -10.66
C VAL A 246 -4.90 9.63 -9.85
N VAL A 247 -5.68 9.74 -8.78
CA VAL A 247 -5.69 10.94 -7.93
C VAL A 247 -4.31 11.21 -7.34
N LEU A 248 -3.63 10.22 -6.77
CA LEU A 248 -2.33 10.44 -6.13
C LEU A 248 -1.19 10.71 -7.13
N VAL A 249 -1.15 10.00 -8.25
CA VAL A 249 -0.08 10.16 -9.26
C VAL A 249 -0.19 11.50 -9.97
N PHE A 250 -1.41 11.91 -10.32
CA PHE A 250 -1.64 13.14 -11.10
C PHE A 250 -1.94 14.37 -10.25
N LEU A 251 -2.01 14.27 -8.91
CA LEU A 251 -2.23 15.42 -8.03
C LEU A 251 -1.20 16.53 -8.28
N PRO A 252 0.12 16.27 -8.36
CA PRO A 252 1.07 17.34 -8.59
C PRO A 252 0.89 18.00 -9.97
N THR A 253 0.58 17.21 -11.00
CA THR A 253 0.25 17.71 -12.34
C THR A 253 -1.01 18.60 -12.32
N LEU A 254 -2.04 18.21 -11.57
CA LEU A 254 -3.26 19.00 -11.42
C LEU A 254 -2.97 20.33 -10.71
N VAL A 255 -2.20 20.30 -9.62
CA VAL A 255 -1.81 21.47 -8.84
C VAL A 255 -0.99 22.43 -9.72
N GLN A 256 -0.02 21.91 -10.48
CA GLN A 256 0.78 22.71 -11.41
C GLN A 256 -0.05 23.28 -12.57
N SER A 257 -1.03 22.54 -13.10
CA SER A 257 -1.90 23.05 -14.17
C SER A 257 -2.75 24.26 -13.73
N LYS A 258 -2.90 24.48 -12.43
CA LYS A 258 -3.60 25.62 -11.83
C LYS A 258 -2.67 26.77 -11.44
N GLY A 259 -1.37 26.67 -11.78
CA GLY A 259 -0.37 27.71 -11.51
C GLY A 259 0.32 27.63 -10.14
N PHE A 260 0.06 26.58 -9.36
CA PHE A 260 0.74 26.36 -8.07
C PHE A 260 2.06 25.60 -8.25
N THR A 261 2.90 25.60 -7.21
CA THR A 261 4.23 24.99 -7.27
C THR A 261 4.20 23.49 -6.95
N LEU A 262 5.27 22.79 -7.32
CA LEU A 262 5.45 21.38 -6.93
C LEU A 262 5.63 21.24 -5.40
N GLN A 263 6.13 22.29 -4.73
CA GLN A 263 6.22 22.32 -3.26
C GLN A 263 4.84 22.34 -2.63
N ASP A 264 3.91 23.11 -3.19
CA ASP A 264 2.51 23.15 -2.72
C ASP A 264 1.87 21.76 -2.84
N ALA A 265 2.10 21.05 -3.96
CA ALA A 265 1.64 19.67 -4.13
C ALA A 265 2.27 18.71 -3.11
N ALA A 266 3.58 18.83 -2.87
CA ALA A 266 4.28 18.04 -1.87
C ALA A 266 3.76 18.30 -0.44
N LEU A 267 3.42 19.55 -0.11
CA LEU A 267 2.79 19.93 1.15
C LEU A 267 1.37 19.33 1.27
N MET A 268 0.59 19.33 0.18
CA MET A 268 -0.72 18.68 0.18
C MET A 268 -0.61 17.16 0.42
N LEU A 269 0.34 16.50 -0.24
CA LEU A 269 0.62 15.06 -0.06
C LEU A 269 1.15 14.73 1.35
N SER A 270 1.95 15.62 1.96
CA SER A 270 2.48 15.41 3.31
C SER A 270 1.39 15.57 4.37
N LEU A 271 0.55 16.61 4.26
CA LEU A 271 -0.56 16.85 5.18
C LEU A 271 -1.64 15.76 5.08
N THR A 272 -1.94 15.27 3.88
CA THR A 272 -2.84 14.12 3.71
C THR A 272 -2.27 12.84 4.33
N GLY A 273 -0.94 12.68 4.35
CA GLY A 273 -0.27 11.62 5.10
C GLY A 273 -0.58 11.67 6.60
N LEU A 274 -0.49 12.84 7.23
CA LEU A 274 -0.84 13.02 8.65
C LEU A 274 -2.32 12.74 8.92
N ILE A 275 -3.19 13.24 8.05
CA ILE A 275 -4.64 13.03 8.15
C ILE A 275 -4.95 11.54 8.03
N ASP A 276 -4.33 10.81 7.10
CA ASP A 276 -4.51 9.37 6.94
C ASP A 276 -4.12 8.60 8.23
N VAL A 277 -3.04 9.01 8.91
CA VAL A 277 -2.67 8.40 10.21
C VAL A 277 -3.76 8.61 11.25
N ALA A 278 -4.19 9.86 11.46
CA ALA A 278 -5.21 10.18 12.46
C ALA A 278 -6.55 9.51 12.13
N ALA A 279 -6.93 9.52 10.86
CA ALA A 279 -8.16 8.95 10.34
C ALA A 279 -8.21 7.43 10.52
N ARG A 280 -7.13 6.70 10.20
CA ARG A 280 -7.08 5.24 10.37
C ARG A 280 -7.26 4.82 11.83
N ILE A 281 -6.66 5.56 12.75
CA ILE A 281 -6.81 5.30 14.19
C ILE A 281 -8.26 5.58 14.62
N GLY A 282 -8.80 6.75 14.27
CA GLY A 282 -10.18 7.11 14.62
C GLY A 282 -11.23 6.18 14.02
N PHE A 283 -11.11 5.85 12.74
CA PHE A 283 -12.03 4.94 12.04
C PHE A 283 -11.89 3.48 12.47
N GLY A 284 -10.72 3.07 12.98
CA GLY A 284 -10.57 1.77 13.63
C GLY A 284 -11.53 1.61 14.80
N PHE A 285 -11.56 2.59 15.71
CA PHE A 285 -12.51 2.60 16.83
C PHE A 285 -13.96 2.71 16.37
N LEU A 286 -14.23 3.48 15.31
CA LEU A 286 -15.60 3.62 14.77
C LEU A 286 -16.17 2.29 14.28
N LEU A 287 -15.37 1.45 13.64
CA LEU A 287 -15.80 0.16 13.09
C LEU A 287 -16.08 -0.90 14.16
N ASP A 288 -15.52 -0.73 15.35
CA ASP A 288 -15.75 -1.61 16.51
C ASP A 288 -17.08 -1.30 17.22
N VAL A 289 -17.72 -0.17 16.93
CA VAL A 289 -19.03 0.19 17.50
C VAL A 289 -20.12 -0.74 16.94
N GLU A 290 -20.88 -1.39 17.84
CA GLU A 290 -21.91 -2.38 17.48
C GLU A 290 -22.96 -1.83 16.50
N LEU A 291 -23.35 -0.56 16.66
CA LEU A 291 -24.30 0.11 15.76
C LEU A 291 -23.78 0.19 14.32
N VAL A 292 -22.47 0.44 14.15
CA VAL A 292 -21.82 0.50 12.84
C VAL A 292 -21.76 -0.89 12.22
N GLY A 293 -21.57 -1.93 13.04
CA GLY A 293 -21.58 -3.34 12.63
C GLY A 293 -22.73 -3.71 11.70
N ARG A 294 -23.96 -3.27 12.03
CA ARG A 294 -25.17 -3.55 11.24
C ARG A 294 -25.17 -2.88 9.86
N TYR A 295 -24.48 -1.76 9.70
CA TYR A 295 -24.50 -0.93 8.49
C TYR A 295 -23.15 -0.87 7.75
N ARG A 296 -22.19 -1.74 8.09
CA ARG A 296 -20.83 -1.73 7.50
C ARG A 296 -20.82 -1.73 5.98
N MET A 297 -21.64 -2.57 5.34
CA MET A 297 -21.70 -2.63 3.87
C MET A 297 -22.28 -1.34 3.25
N VAL A 298 -23.29 -0.75 3.88
CA VAL A 298 -23.89 0.52 3.41
C VAL A 298 -22.86 1.63 3.53
N MET A 299 -22.20 1.74 4.69
CA MET A 299 -21.12 2.69 4.92
C MET A 299 -20.00 2.53 3.88
N PHE A 300 -19.57 1.30 3.59
CA PHE A 300 -18.55 1.02 2.59
C PHE A 300 -18.91 1.57 1.20
N ASN A 301 -20.15 1.36 0.75
CA ASN A 301 -20.62 1.89 -0.53
C ASN A 301 -20.76 3.41 -0.53
N CYS A 302 -21.26 4.01 0.56
CA CYS A 302 -21.35 5.47 0.70
C CYS A 302 -19.97 6.14 0.65
N VAL A 303 -18.96 5.51 1.26
CA VAL A 303 -17.57 6.01 1.25
C VAL A 303 -16.98 5.97 -0.16
N LEU A 304 -17.20 4.89 -0.90
CA LEU A 304 -16.78 4.80 -2.29
C LEU A 304 -17.44 5.88 -3.16
N LEU A 305 -18.75 6.09 -3.01
CA LEU A 305 -19.46 7.15 -3.74
C LEU A 305 -18.89 8.53 -3.40
N CYS A 306 -18.69 8.82 -2.12
CA CYS A 306 -18.15 10.11 -1.67
C CYS A 306 -16.73 10.34 -2.22
N MET A 307 -15.90 9.30 -2.24
CA MET A 307 -14.55 9.35 -2.81
C MET A 307 -14.58 9.63 -4.32
N SER A 308 -15.44 8.96 -5.08
CA SER A 308 -15.60 9.19 -6.52
C SER A 308 -16.14 10.59 -6.85
N VAL A 309 -17.16 11.06 -6.12
CA VAL A 309 -17.69 12.43 -6.30
C VAL A 309 -16.60 13.46 -5.99
N THR A 310 -15.84 13.26 -4.92
CA THR A 310 -14.74 14.17 -4.56
C THR A 310 -13.64 14.17 -5.63
N ALA A 311 -13.31 13.01 -6.19
CA ALA A 311 -12.37 12.87 -7.30
C ALA A 311 -12.80 13.67 -8.54
N ALA A 312 -14.06 13.55 -8.94
CA ALA A 312 -14.61 14.27 -10.08
C ALA A 312 -14.69 15.79 -9.85
N VAL A 313 -14.89 16.23 -8.59
CA VAL A 313 -15.02 17.66 -8.25
C VAL A 313 -13.66 18.36 -8.11
N MET A 314 -12.62 17.66 -7.63
CA MET A 314 -11.25 18.20 -7.49
C MET A 314 -10.73 18.99 -8.72
N PRO A 315 -10.80 18.48 -9.97
CA PRO A 315 -10.33 19.22 -11.14
C PRO A 315 -11.00 20.58 -11.37
N LEU A 316 -12.23 20.74 -10.89
CA LEU A 316 -13.05 21.96 -11.07
C LEU A 316 -12.69 23.06 -10.05
N MET A 317 -11.94 22.75 -9.00
CA MET A 317 -11.61 23.70 -7.93
C MET A 317 -10.38 24.54 -8.29
N GLU A 318 -10.55 25.85 -8.50
CA GLU A 318 -9.46 26.74 -8.95
C GLU A 318 -8.61 27.33 -7.81
N THR A 319 -9.11 27.36 -6.57
CA THR A 319 -8.37 27.94 -5.44
C THR A 319 -7.70 26.88 -4.57
N PHE A 320 -6.49 27.18 -4.08
CA PHE A 320 -5.70 26.27 -3.25
C PHE A 320 -6.47 25.74 -2.02
N PRO A 321 -7.18 26.57 -1.22
CA PRO A 321 -7.90 26.05 -0.06
C PRO A 321 -9.04 25.10 -0.42
N ARG A 322 -9.74 25.32 -1.54
CA ARG A 322 -10.83 24.44 -1.99
C ARG A 322 -10.29 23.10 -2.48
N LEU A 323 -9.20 23.13 -3.24
CA LEU A 323 -8.53 21.93 -3.70
C LEU A 323 -7.99 21.11 -2.51
N PHE A 324 -7.39 21.77 -1.53
CA PHE A 324 -6.89 21.12 -0.32
C PHE A 324 -8.03 20.53 0.51
N ALA A 325 -9.12 21.26 0.74
CA ALA A 325 -10.28 20.74 1.47
C ALA A 325 -10.89 19.50 0.78
N ALA A 326 -11.00 19.51 -0.55
CA ALA A 326 -11.46 18.35 -1.32
C ALA A 326 -10.50 17.16 -1.17
N LEU A 327 -9.19 17.40 -1.23
CA LEU A 327 -8.20 16.36 -1.03
C LEU A 327 -8.22 15.77 0.39
N VAL A 328 -8.47 16.60 1.42
CA VAL A 328 -8.64 16.14 2.80
C VAL A 328 -9.86 15.23 2.93
N LEU A 329 -11.01 15.63 2.37
CA LEU A 329 -12.21 14.80 2.35
C LEU A 329 -11.95 13.47 1.64
N TYR A 330 -11.29 13.52 0.48
CA TYR A 330 -10.89 12.34 -0.27
C TYR A 330 -9.99 11.41 0.56
N ALA A 331 -8.98 11.96 1.25
CA ALA A 331 -8.08 11.20 2.11
C ALA A 331 -8.83 10.53 3.27
N LEU A 332 -9.76 11.23 3.93
CA LEU A 332 -10.60 10.65 4.97
C LEU A 332 -11.45 9.47 4.45
N CYS A 333 -12.09 9.63 3.29
CA CYS A 333 -12.85 8.55 2.65
C CYS A 333 -11.94 7.36 2.30
N ALA A 334 -10.76 7.62 1.72
CA ALA A 334 -9.80 6.57 1.39
C ALA A 334 -9.30 5.83 2.64
N SER A 335 -9.02 6.53 3.74
CA SER A 335 -8.64 5.91 5.01
C SER A 335 -9.75 5.04 5.59
N LEU A 336 -11.00 5.51 5.58
CA LEU A 336 -12.14 4.72 6.06
C LEU A 336 -12.36 3.47 5.19
N TYR A 337 -12.23 3.60 3.87
CA TYR A 337 -12.26 2.44 2.97
C TYR A 337 -11.17 1.43 3.31
N LEU A 338 -9.91 1.87 3.45
CA LEU A 338 -8.78 0.97 3.68
C LEU A 338 -8.90 0.21 5.01
N THR A 339 -9.40 0.87 6.06
CA THR A 339 -9.65 0.24 7.37
C THR A 339 -10.85 -0.72 7.33
N SER A 340 -11.94 -0.33 6.67
CA SER A 340 -13.16 -1.17 6.59
C SER A 340 -13.03 -2.34 5.62
N ARG A 341 -12.13 -2.27 4.63
CA ARG A 341 -11.95 -3.28 3.58
C ARG A 341 -11.80 -4.70 4.15
N THR A 342 -10.85 -4.91 5.05
CA THR A 342 -10.61 -6.25 5.62
C THR A 342 -11.75 -6.75 6.49
N VAL A 343 -12.45 -5.85 7.17
CA VAL A 343 -13.59 -6.17 8.04
C VAL A 343 -14.80 -6.60 7.19
N VAL A 344 -15.14 -5.82 6.15
CA VAL A 344 -16.23 -6.15 5.23
C VAL A 344 -15.97 -7.44 4.47
N LEU A 345 -14.72 -7.70 4.07
CA LEU A 345 -14.35 -8.96 3.43
C LEU A 345 -14.56 -10.16 4.37
N MET A 346 -14.21 -10.01 5.65
CA MET A 346 -14.44 -11.03 6.67
C MET A 346 -15.94 -11.25 6.91
N ASP A 347 -16.72 -10.18 6.98
CA ASP A 347 -18.18 -10.25 7.15
C ASP A 347 -18.87 -10.94 5.95
N LEU A 348 -18.31 -10.83 4.74
CA LEU A 348 -18.89 -11.39 3.51
C LEU A 348 -18.61 -12.89 3.33
N ILE A 349 -17.38 -13.34 3.59
CA ILE A 349 -16.90 -14.69 3.22
C ILE A 349 -16.65 -15.57 4.45
N GLY A 350 -16.53 -14.96 5.62
CA GLY A 350 -16.16 -15.63 6.85
C GLY A 350 -14.66 -15.91 6.99
N GLU A 351 -14.24 -16.21 8.21
CA GLU A 351 -12.83 -16.35 8.59
C GLU A 351 -12.09 -17.48 7.84
N GLN A 352 -12.80 -18.57 7.51
CA GLN A 352 -12.20 -19.79 6.99
C GLN A 352 -11.57 -19.63 5.59
N GLN A 353 -12.18 -18.82 4.73
CA GLN A 353 -11.72 -18.59 3.36
C GLN A 353 -11.05 -17.21 3.17
N LEU A 354 -10.92 -16.42 4.25
CA LEU A 354 -10.40 -15.05 4.21
C LEU A 354 -9.04 -14.94 3.51
N SER A 355 -8.13 -15.89 3.74
CA SER A 355 -6.80 -15.86 3.11
C SER A 355 -6.86 -16.07 1.59
N ASN A 356 -7.72 -16.96 1.10
CA ASN A 356 -7.85 -17.23 -0.33
C ASN A 356 -8.56 -16.07 -1.03
N ALA A 357 -9.62 -15.56 -0.40
CA ALA A 357 -10.34 -14.38 -0.88
C ALA A 357 -9.45 -13.14 -0.95
N PHE A 358 -8.64 -12.89 0.08
CA PHE A 358 -7.71 -11.76 0.09
C PHE A 358 -6.64 -11.86 -1.01
N GLY A 359 -6.20 -13.07 -1.37
CA GLY A 359 -5.30 -13.29 -2.51
C GLY A 359 -5.93 -12.91 -3.85
N ILE A 360 -7.17 -13.33 -4.10
CA ILE A 360 -7.93 -12.96 -5.31
C ILE A 360 -8.17 -11.44 -5.34
N LEU A 361 -8.51 -10.86 -4.18
CA LEU A 361 -8.71 -9.42 -4.03
C LEU A 361 -7.45 -8.62 -4.40
N MET A 362 -6.28 -9.05 -3.92
CA MET A 362 -4.99 -8.45 -4.24
C MET A 362 -4.65 -8.57 -5.73
N PHE A 363 -5.00 -9.69 -6.35
CA PHE A 363 -4.85 -9.87 -7.80
C PHE A 363 -5.68 -8.84 -8.57
N CYS A 364 -6.98 -8.71 -8.27
CA CYS A 364 -7.83 -7.68 -8.88
C CYS A 364 -7.30 -6.26 -8.60
N GLN A 365 -6.81 -6.01 -7.40
CA GLN A 365 -6.22 -4.73 -7.01
C GLN A 365 -5.01 -4.35 -7.88
N GLY A 366 -4.10 -5.31 -8.13
CA GLY A 366 -2.92 -5.05 -8.96
C GLY A 366 -3.27 -4.71 -10.42
N PHE A 367 -4.29 -5.34 -11.01
CA PHE A 367 -4.75 -4.95 -12.34
C PHE A 367 -5.34 -3.52 -12.36
N GLY A 368 -6.04 -3.13 -11.29
CA GLY A 368 -6.55 -1.77 -11.13
C GLY A 368 -5.43 -0.73 -11.14
N THR A 369 -4.33 -1.00 -10.44
CA THR A 369 -3.14 -0.12 -10.46
C THR A 369 -2.40 -0.09 -11.78
N LEU A 370 -2.42 -1.18 -12.56
CA LEU A 370 -1.70 -1.26 -13.83
C LEU A 370 -2.39 -0.44 -14.91
N LEU A 371 -3.71 -0.52 -14.97
CA LEU A 371 -4.49 0.02 -16.07
C LEU A 371 -4.82 1.51 -15.89
N SER A 372 -5.18 1.95 -14.68
CA SER A 372 -5.76 3.28 -14.50
C SER A 372 -4.79 4.44 -14.76
N PRO A 373 -3.52 4.45 -14.28
CA PRO A 373 -2.66 5.61 -14.50
C PRO A 373 -2.25 5.78 -15.97
N PRO A 374 -1.91 4.71 -16.74
CA PRO A 374 -1.69 4.83 -18.17
C PRO A 374 -2.92 5.29 -18.95
N LEU A 375 -4.13 4.84 -18.58
CA LEU A 375 -5.36 5.34 -19.22
C LEU A 375 -5.58 6.82 -18.94
N ALA A 376 -5.41 7.28 -17.70
CA ALA A 376 -5.49 8.70 -17.38
C ALA A 376 -4.38 9.52 -18.07
N GLY A 377 -3.18 8.96 -18.19
CA GLY A 377 -2.07 9.53 -18.95
C GLY A 377 -2.37 9.65 -20.44
N LEU A 378 -3.01 8.64 -21.04
CA LEU A 378 -3.47 8.67 -22.43
C LEU A 378 -4.53 9.76 -22.66
N LEU A 379 -5.49 9.90 -21.74
CA LEU A 379 -6.47 10.99 -21.82
C LEU A 379 -5.80 12.36 -21.71
N LEU A 380 -4.77 12.49 -20.85
CA LEU A 380 -3.96 13.70 -20.77
C LEU A 380 -3.21 13.97 -22.09
N ASP A 381 -2.63 12.94 -22.72
CA ASP A 381 -1.95 13.06 -24.01
C ASP A 381 -2.90 13.49 -25.14
N LEU A 382 -4.12 12.93 -25.18
CA LEU A 382 -5.10 13.19 -26.24
C LEU A 382 -5.79 14.56 -26.13
N TYR A 383 -6.17 14.96 -24.92
CA TYR A 383 -6.96 16.17 -24.70
C TYR A 383 -6.15 17.34 -24.15
N GLY A 384 -4.89 17.14 -23.77
CA GLY A 384 -4.03 18.15 -23.14
C GLY A 384 -4.51 18.63 -21.77
N ASN A 385 -5.49 17.92 -21.16
CA ASN A 385 -6.12 18.36 -19.93
C ASN A 385 -6.35 17.19 -18.97
N ILE A 386 -5.76 17.28 -17.77
CA ILE A 386 -5.81 16.21 -16.77
C ILE A 386 -7.20 16.02 -16.17
N ARG A 387 -8.12 16.98 -16.34
CA ARG A 387 -9.51 16.88 -15.84
C ARG A 387 -10.21 15.59 -16.32
N TYR A 388 -9.96 15.16 -17.55
CA TYR A 388 -10.55 13.92 -18.08
C TYR A 388 -10.03 12.66 -17.38
N GLY A 389 -8.77 12.65 -16.94
CA GLY A 389 -8.23 11.58 -16.09
C GLY A 389 -8.95 11.51 -14.73
N TYR A 390 -9.26 12.66 -14.14
CA TYR A 390 -10.04 12.74 -12.89
C TYR A 390 -11.53 12.41 -13.05
N PHE A 391 -12.12 12.60 -14.24
CA PHE A 391 -13.48 12.16 -14.53
C PHE A 391 -13.58 10.67 -14.85
N LEU A 392 -12.51 10.08 -15.40
CA LEU A 392 -12.38 8.63 -15.57
C LEU A 392 -12.23 7.92 -14.21
N ALA A 393 -11.45 8.53 -13.31
CA ALA A 393 -11.26 8.05 -11.95
C ALA A 393 -12.54 8.17 -11.14
#